data_AF-A0A1Y0RMU5-F1
#
_entry.id   AF-A0A1Y0RMU5-F1
#
_cell.length_a   1.000
_cell.length_b   1.000
_cell.length_c   1.000
_cell.angle_alpha   90.00
_cell.angle_beta   90.00
_cell.angle_gamma   90.00
#
_symmetry.space_group_name_H-M   'P 1'
#
loop_
_entity.id
_entity.type
_entity.pdbx_description
1 polymer ?
#
loop_
_entity_poly.entity_id
_entity_poly.type
_entity_poly.pdbx_seq_one_letter_code
_entity_poly.pdbx_strand_id
1 'polypeptide(L)'
;MNLLANSVIFLSLFFQKTIIAENSLLDRWVTLGKTNDGEVLALNESSVEIIDIQIDESINNEDGFYENLPMTKAVQFDYRIGKRERRAYTKACKNGVVVGNPHWKTYTTAIDYKFQYFLVEADSDASKKMLRRVCSLSIYKTN
;
A
#
# COMPACT_ATOMS: atom_id res chain seq x y z
N MET A 1 57.48 -47.52 -25.88
CA MET A 1 56.22 -46.76 -25.92
C MET A 1 56.01 -46.14 -24.54
N ASN A 2 56.40 -44.88 -24.34
CA ASN A 2 56.16 -44.13 -23.11
C ASN A 2 55.26 -42.94 -23.44
N LEU A 3 54.03 -42.97 -22.95
CA LEU A 3 53.01 -41.94 -23.13
C LEU A 3 53.27 -40.79 -22.12
N LEU A 4 53.48 -39.59 -22.65
CA LEU A 4 53.47 -38.33 -21.92
C LEU A 4 52.03 -38.04 -21.48
N ALA A 5 51.78 -38.02 -20.17
CA ALA A 5 50.51 -37.56 -19.61
C ALA A 5 50.58 -36.04 -19.38
N ASN A 6 50.02 -35.27 -20.32
CA ASN A 6 49.75 -33.85 -20.13
C ASN A 6 48.60 -33.67 -19.13
N SER A 7 48.87 -33.06 -17.97
CA SER A 7 47.83 -32.59 -17.06
C SER A 7 47.48 -31.13 -17.38
N VAL A 8 46.25 -30.91 -17.85
CA VAL A 8 45.69 -29.57 -18.03
C VAL A 8 45.02 -29.16 -16.72
N ILE A 9 45.62 -28.21 -16.00
CA ILE A 9 45.04 -27.62 -14.80
C ILE A 9 44.02 -26.58 -15.24
N PHE A 10 42.74 -26.93 -15.19
CA PHE A 10 41.64 -25.97 -15.36
C PHE A 10 41.46 -25.18 -14.04
N LEU A 11 42.02 -23.98 -13.97
CA LEU A 11 41.67 -23.01 -12.93
C LEU A 11 40.28 -22.43 -13.25
N SER A 12 39.23 -22.99 -12.65
CA SER A 12 37.92 -22.33 -12.64
C SER A 12 37.96 -21.16 -11.65
N LEU A 13 38.07 -19.94 -12.18
CA LEU A 13 37.76 -18.72 -11.44
C LEU A 13 36.26 -18.73 -11.11
N PHE A 14 35.92 -19.21 -9.93
CA PHE A 14 34.62 -18.96 -9.32
C PHE A 14 34.51 -17.46 -9.06
N PHE A 15 33.95 -16.73 -10.01
CA PHE A 15 33.41 -15.41 -9.74
C PHE A 15 32.24 -15.59 -8.77
N GLN A 16 32.55 -15.47 -7.47
CA GLN A 16 31.51 -15.23 -6.46
C GLN A 16 30.83 -13.92 -6.85
N LYS A 17 29.65 -14.05 -7.45
CA LYS A 17 28.74 -12.94 -7.68
C LYS A 17 28.29 -12.50 -6.29
N THR A 18 29.00 -11.56 -5.69
CA THR A 18 28.54 -10.85 -4.49
C THR A 18 27.23 -10.17 -4.91
N ILE A 19 26.11 -10.80 -4.56
CA ILE A 19 24.82 -10.12 -4.56
C ILE A 19 24.95 -9.12 -3.42
N ILE A 20 25.36 -7.90 -3.76
CA ILE A 20 25.16 -6.75 -2.90
C ILE A 20 23.65 -6.64 -2.80
N ALA A 21 23.09 -7.15 -1.69
CA ALA A 21 21.74 -6.83 -1.28
C ALA A 21 21.73 -5.32 -1.06
N GLU A 22 21.32 -4.60 -2.11
CA GLU A 22 20.97 -3.20 -2.04
C GLU A 22 19.91 -3.10 -0.94
N ASN A 23 20.24 -2.43 0.16
CA ASN A 23 19.31 -2.05 1.21
C ASN A 23 18.29 -1.10 0.58
N SER A 24 17.32 -1.65 -0.16
CA SER A 24 16.13 -0.91 -0.52
C SER A 24 15.43 -0.54 0.77
N LEU A 25 14.86 0.66 0.83
CA LEU A 25 13.91 1.06 1.84
C LEU A 25 12.81 -0.01 1.93
N LEU A 26 12.98 -0.95 2.86
CA LEU A 26 12.24 -2.21 2.89
C LEU A 26 10.74 -1.95 2.97
N ASP A 27 10.04 -2.45 1.96
CA ASP A 27 8.60 -2.44 1.87
C ASP A 27 8.00 -3.14 3.11
N ARG A 28 7.44 -2.38 4.07
CA ARG A 28 7.13 -2.88 5.42
C ARG A 28 5.69 -3.31 5.52
N TRP A 29 5.42 -4.53 5.07
CA TRP A 29 4.11 -5.15 5.16
C TRP A 29 3.85 -5.75 6.55
N VAL A 30 2.78 -5.30 7.21
CA VAL A 30 2.35 -5.76 8.53
C VAL A 30 0.97 -6.41 8.44
N THR A 31 0.86 -7.65 8.89
CA THR A 31 -0.41 -8.37 8.95
C THR A 31 -1.22 -7.91 10.16
N LEU A 32 -2.50 -7.60 9.94
CA LEU A 32 -3.39 -7.01 10.95
C LEU A 32 -4.49 -7.97 11.41
N GLY A 33 -4.67 -9.09 10.71
CA GLY A 33 -5.62 -10.14 11.03
C GLY A 33 -6.36 -10.62 9.79
N LYS A 34 -7.55 -11.19 10.02
CA LYS A 34 -8.46 -11.62 8.95
C LYS A 34 -9.69 -10.74 8.89
N THR A 35 -10.21 -10.48 7.70
CA THR A 35 -11.52 -9.86 7.48
C THR A 35 -12.65 -10.82 7.84
N ASN A 36 -13.89 -10.34 7.79
CA ASN A 36 -15.07 -11.16 8.03
C ASN A 36 -15.19 -12.34 7.04
N ASP A 37 -14.66 -12.17 5.84
CA ASP A 37 -14.59 -13.22 4.80
C ASP A 37 -13.41 -14.19 4.98
N GLY A 38 -12.62 -14.03 6.05
CA GLY A 38 -11.48 -14.87 6.37
C GLY A 38 -10.19 -14.54 5.60
N GLU A 39 -10.19 -13.54 4.72
CA GLU A 39 -9.01 -13.09 3.99
C GLU A 39 -8.04 -12.34 4.90
N VAL A 40 -6.73 -12.57 4.74
CA VAL A 40 -5.71 -11.86 5.51
C VAL A 40 -5.61 -10.42 5.04
N LEU A 41 -5.70 -9.47 5.98
CA LEU A 41 -5.52 -8.05 5.76
C LEU A 41 -4.12 -7.61 6.23
N ALA A 42 -3.37 -6.97 5.35
CA ALA A 42 -2.03 -6.44 5.63
C ALA A 42 -1.90 -4.99 5.15
N LEU A 43 -1.09 -4.20 5.85
CA LEU A 43 -0.81 -2.79 5.56
C LEU A 43 0.66 -2.63 5.19
N ASN A 44 0.96 -1.87 4.15
CA ASN A 44 2.31 -1.37 3.91
C ASN A 44 2.52 -0.10 4.72
N GLU A 45 3.22 -0.21 5.84
CA GLU A 45 3.39 0.92 6.76
C GLU A 45 4.26 2.03 6.17
N SER A 46 5.15 1.71 5.23
CA SER A 46 5.99 2.68 4.54
C SER A 46 5.21 3.54 3.53
N SER A 47 4.06 3.07 3.06
CA SER A 47 3.20 3.76 2.08
C SER A 47 2.28 4.83 2.69
N VAL A 48 2.22 4.93 4.03
CA VAL A 48 1.31 5.85 4.70
C VAL A 48 1.80 7.29 4.54
N GLU A 49 1.00 8.12 3.89
CA GLU A 49 1.30 9.52 3.60
C GLU A 49 0.05 10.41 3.64
N ILE A 50 0.26 11.71 3.87
CA ILE A 50 -0.81 12.71 3.79
C ILE A 50 -0.79 13.29 2.37
N ILE A 51 -1.93 13.27 1.69
CA ILE A 51 -2.10 13.81 0.35
C ILE A 51 -3.22 14.83 0.31
N ASP A 52 -3.12 15.79 -0.61
CA ASP A 52 -4.22 16.66 -1.01
C ASP A 52 -4.97 16.01 -2.18
N ILE A 53 -6.27 15.79 -2.03
CA ILE A 53 -7.12 15.18 -3.06
C ILE A 53 -8.36 16.02 -3.33
N GLN A 54 -8.76 16.07 -4.59
CA GLN A 54 -10.09 16.53 -4.99
C GLN A 54 -11.06 15.39 -4.72
N ILE A 55 -12.04 15.62 -3.85
CA ILE A 55 -13.04 14.61 -3.51
C ILE A 55 -14.39 15.09 -3.95
N ASP A 56 -15.03 14.28 -4.79
CA ASP A 56 -16.47 14.34 -4.97
C ASP A 56 -17.12 13.69 -3.75
N GLU A 57 -17.71 14.52 -2.88
CA GLU A 57 -18.53 14.06 -1.75
C GLU A 57 -19.97 13.72 -2.18
N SER A 58 -20.34 14.01 -3.44
CA SER A 58 -21.61 13.56 -3.99
C SER A 58 -21.55 12.06 -4.28
N ILE A 59 -22.45 11.35 -3.61
CA ILE A 59 -22.58 9.91 -3.64
C ILE A 59 -23.28 9.53 -4.96
N ASN A 60 -22.72 8.52 -5.64
CA ASN A 60 -23.21 7.81 -6.83
C ASN A 60 -22.93 8.47 -8.19
N ASN A 61 -22.34 7.66 -9.08
CA ASN A 61 -22.24 7.90 -10.52
C ASN A 61 -23.57 8.42 -11.08
N GLU A 62 -23.54 9.58 -11.74
CA GLU A 62 -24.20 9.88 -13.02
C GLU A 62 -23.92 11.36 -13.33
N ASP A 63 -23.07 11.62 -14.33
CA ASP A 63 -22.87 12.91 -15.00
C ASP A 63 -22.69 14.16 -14.12
N GLY A 64 -21.51 14.28 -13.50
CA GLY A 64 -21.09 15.50 -12.79
C GLY A 64 -19.73 16.00 -13.25
N PHE A 65 -19.69 16.87 -14.25
CA PHE A 65 -18.52 17.72 -14.51
C PHE A 65 -18.51 18.85 -13.45
N TYR A 66 -17.69 18.69 -12.41
CA TYR A 66 -17.41 19.77 -11.45
C TYR A 66 -15.97 20.26 -11.65
N GLU A 67 -15.81 21.48 -12.17
CA GLU A 67 -14.49 22.07 -12.43
C GLU A 67 -13.78 22.59 -11.16
N ASN A 68 -14.43 22.55 -9.98
CA ASN A 68 -13.89 23.12 -8.74
C ASN A 68 -14.27 22.30 -7.49
N LEU A 69 -13.89 21.03 -7.44
CA LEU A 69 -14.01 20.25 -6.20
C LEU A 69 -13.02 20.79 -5.14
N PRO A 70 -13.46 20.99 -3.89
CA PRO A 70 -12.56 21.46 -2.84
C PRO A 70 -11.44 20.45 -2.62
N MET A 71 -10.20 20.96 -2.59
CA MET A 71 -9.04 20.18 -2.15
C MET A 71 -9.18 19.88 -0.66
N THR A 72 -8.99 18.63 -0.28
CA THR A 72 -9.00 18.20 1.12
C THR A 72 -7.83 17.27 1.39
N LYS A 73 -7.30 17.37 2.62
CA LYS A 73 -6.30 16.42 3.11
C LYS A 73 -6.94 15.06 3.38
N ALA A 74 -6.24 14.01 2.98
CA ALA A 74 -6.55 12.62 3.31
C ALA A 74 -5.27 11.85 3.61
N VAL A 75 -5.41 10.68 4.23
CA VAL A 75 -4.28 9.76 4.44
C VAL A 75 -4.37 8.65 3.40
N GLN A 76 -3.37 8.58 2.52
CA GLN A 76 -3.20 7.51 1.53
C GLN A 76 -2.34 6.39 2.09
N PHE A 77 -2.63 5.16 1.70
CA PHE A 77 -1.90 3.97 2.08
C PHE A 77 -2.16 2.81 1.11
N ASP A 78 -1.20 1.90 1.04
CA ASP A 78 -1.27 0.63 0.32
C ASP A 78 -1.58 -0.51 1.29
N TYR A 79 -2.50 -1.39 0.90
CA TYR A 79 -2.91 -2.55 1.69
C TYR A 79 -3.08 -3.79 0.81
N ARG A 80 -3.03 -4.96 1.44
CA ARG A 80 -3.27 -6.27 0.83
C ARG A 80 -4.47 -6.92 1.49
N ILE A 81 -5.37 -7.47 0.69
CA ILE A 81 -6.40 -8.41 1.12
C ILE A 81 -6.26 -9.71 0.34
N GLY A 82 -5.98 -10.79 1.04
CA GLY A 82 -5.58 -12.05 0.40
C GLY A 82 -4.32 -11.85 -0.45
N LYS A 83 -4.42 -12.04 -1.77
CA LYS A 83 -3.33 -11.84 -2.74
C LYS A 83 -3.40 -10.51 -3.51
N ARG A 84 -4.34 -9.64 -3.16
CA ARG A 84 -4.65 -8.42 -3.92
C ARG A 84 -4.07 -7.21 -3.22
N GLU A 85 -3.14 -6.54 -3.88
CA GLU A 85 -2.63 -5.23 -3.47
C GLU A 85 -3.55 -4.12 -3.98
N ARG A 86 -3.77 -3.12 -3.13
CA ARG A 86 -4.69 -2.03 -3.39
C ARG A 86 -4.15 -0.76 -2.75
N ARG A 87 -4.32 0.36 -3.44
CA ARG A 87 -4.12 1.69 -2.86
C ARG A 87 -5.46 2.23 -2.37
N ALA A 88 -5.43 2.96 -1.28
CA ALA A 88 -6.62 3.55 -0.68
C ALA A 88 -6.32 4.89 -0.02
N TYR A 89 -7.38 5.61 0.32
CA TYR A 89 -7.29 6.76 1.20
C TYR A 89 -8.42 6.78 2.23
N THR A 90 -8.19 7.47 3.34
CA THR A 90 -9.21 7.74 4.35
C THR A 90 -9.18 9.19 4.82
N LYS A 91 -10.36 9.75 5.11
CA LYS A 91 -10.54 11.03 5.81
C LYS A 91 -10.79 10.84 7.31
N ALA A 92 -10.85 9.59 7.78
CA ALA A 92 -11.19 9.27 9.16
C ALA A 92 -10.02 9.49 10.14
N CYS A 93 -8.89 10.07 9.71
CA CYS A 93 -7.74 10.33 10.57
C CYS A 93 -7.65 11.80 10.97
N LYS A 94 -7.55 12.07 12.27
CA LYS A 94 -7.26 13.39 12.83
C LYS A 94 -6.28 13.25 13.99
N ASN A 95 -5.15 13.96 13.94
CA ASN A 95 -4.13 13.95 15.01
C ASN A 95 -3.72 12.54 15.47
N GLY A 96 -3.51 11.62 14.53
CA GLY A 96 -3.09 10.26 14.87
C GLY A 96 -4.20 9.30 15.28
N VAL A 97 -5.45 9.77 15.42
CA VAL A 97 -6.58 8.96 15.88
C VAL A 97 -7.68 8.83 14.83
N VAL A 98 -8.45 7.75 14.94
CA VAL A 98 -9.64 7.51 14.10
C VAL A 98 -10.80 8.38 14.62
N VAL A 99 -11.45 9.13 13.73
CA VAL A 99 -12.60 9.99 14.02
C VAL A 99 -13.73 9.75 13.03
N GLY A 100 -14.97 10.05 13.45
CA GLY A 100 -16.16 9.91 12.61
C GLY A 100 -16.47 8.44 12.26
N ASN A 101 -17.01 8.22 11.06
CA ASN A 101 -17.35 6.88 10.57
C ASN A 101 -16.10 6.22 9.95
N PRO A 102 -15.57 5.11 10.53
CA PRO A 102 -14.32 4.53 10.09
C PRO A 102 -14.49 3.74 8.78
N HIS A 103 -14.05 4.34 7.67
CA HIS A 103 -14.02 3.71 6.35
C HIS A 103 -12.80 4.19 5.56
N TRP A 104 -12.49 3.51 4.46
CA TRP A 104 -11.55 3.98 3.45
C TRP A 104 -12.13 3.78 2.04
N LYS A 105 -11.64 4.57 1.09
CA LYS A 105 -11.97 4.45 -0.32
C LYS A 105 -10.80 3.80 -1.05
N THR A 106 -11.09 2.75 -1.82
CA THR A 106 -10.08 1.99 -2.56
C THR A 106 -10.11 2.37 -4.03
N TYR A 107 -8.96 2.67 -4.61
CA TYR A 107 -8.84 2.96 -6.04
C TYR A 107 -9.13 1.69 -6.89
N THR A 108 -9.90 1.83 -7.96
CA THR A 108 -10.18 0.72 -8.89
C THR A 108 -9.43 0.90 -10.21
N THR A 109 -9.98 1.73 -11.09
CA THR A 109 -9.48 2.03 -12.43
C THR A 109 -9.72 3.50 -12.73
N ALA A 110 -8.82 4.11 -13.50
CA ALA A 110 -9.08 5.42 -14.07
C ALA A 110 -10.00 5.26 -15.29
N ILE A 111 -11.15 5.91 -15.29
CA ILE A 111 -12.03 6.03 -16.45
C ILE A 111 -12.05 7.52 -16.81
N ASP A 112 -11.75 7.84 -18.07
CA ASP A 112 -11.70 9.22 -18.58
C ASP A 112 -10.86 10.16 -17.70
N TYR A 113 -9.66 9.69 -17.31
CA TYR A 113 -8.70 10.42 -16.46
C TYR A 113 -9.19 10.70 -15.02
N LYS A 114 -10.33 10.15 -14.59
CA LYS A 114 -10.84 10.22 -13.21
C LYS A 114 -10.69 8.88 -12.49
N PHE A 115 -10.14 8.91 -11.28
CA PHE A 115 -10.03 7.72 -10.44
C PHE A 115 -11.40 7.32 -9.88
N GLN A 116 -11.86 6.12 -10.21
CA GLN A 116 -13.00 5.52 -9.53
C GLN A 116 -12.59 4.89 -8.20
N TYR A 117 -13.55 4.81 -7.29
CA TYR A 117 -13.36 4.24 -5.97
C TYR A 117 -14.58 3.45 -5.51
N PHE A 118 -14.36 2.46 -4.64
CA PHE A 118 -15.41 1.87 -3.82
C PHE A 118 -15.11 2.08 -2.35
N LEU A 119 -16.19 2.20 -1.58
CA LEU A 119 -16.13 2.36 -0.13
C LEU A 119 -15.89 1.01 0.54
N VAL A 120 -15.00 0.99 1.52
CA VAL A 120 -14.79 -0.18 2.40
C VAL A 120 -14.99 0.25 3.84
N GLU A 121 -15.95 -0.38 4.51
CA GLU A 121 -16.24 -0.15 5.92
C GLU A 121 -15.21 -0.86 6.80
N ALA A 122 -14.85 -0.24 7.93
CA ALA A 122 -14.04 -0.88 8.95
C ALA A 122 -14.90 -1.71 9.91
N ASP A 123 -15.51 -2.78 9.39
CA ASP A 123 -16.46 -3.65 10.07
C ASP A 123 -15.79 -4.76 10.91
N SER A 124 -14.75 -5.40 10.38
CA SER A 124 -13.95 -6.44 11.03
C SER A 124 -12.93 -5.89 12.04
N ASP A 125 -12.47 -6.73 12.96
CA ASP A 125 -11.39 -6.36 13.89
C ASP A 125 -10.08 -6.03 13.15
N ALA A 126 -9.78 -6.73 12.06
CA ALA A 126 -8.61 -6.45 11.25
C ALA A 126 -8.70 -5.08 10.57
N SER A 127 -9.85 -4.73 10.00
CA SER A 127 -10.06 -3.45 9.33
C SER A 127 -10.05 -2.27 10.32
N LYS A 128 -10.61 -2.45 11.53
CA LYS A 128 -10.46 -1.48 12.63
C LYS A 128 -9.01 -1.30 13.06
N LYS A 129 -8.24 -2.38 13.20
CA LYS A 129 -6.80 -2.32 13.50
C LYS A 129 -6.03 -1.60 12.40
N MET A 130 -6.39 -1.83 11.13
CA MET A 130 -5.79 -1.15 9.99
C MET A 130 -5.96 0.36 10.07
N LEU A 131 -7.19 0.86 10.21
CA LEU A 131 -7.40 2.31 10.28
C LEU A 131 -6.74 2.94 11.50
N ARG A 132 -6.76 2.29 12.66
CA ARG A 132 -6.02 2.77 13.84
C ARG A 132 -4.53 2.89 13.55
N ARG A 133 -3.95 1.90 12.86
CA ARG A 133 -2.52 1.91 12.50
C ARG A 133 -2.20 2.99 11.47
N VAL A 134 -3.00 3.11 10.42
CA VAL A 134 -2.87 4.17 9.39
C VAL A 134 -2.92 5.55 10.05
N CYS A 135 -3.92 5.82 10.88
CA CYS A 135 -4.01 7.12 11.55
C CYS A 135 -2.80 7.34 12.47
N SER A 136 -2.41 6.36 13.29
CA SER A 136 -1.23 6.47 14.16
C SER A 136 0.06 6.75 13.39
N LEU A 137 0.23 6.21 12.19
CA LEU A 137 1.41 6.46 11.35
C LEU A 137 1.37 7.84 10.69
N SER A 138 0.18 8.36 10.36
CA SER A 138 0.02 9.66 9.71
C SER A 138 0.49 10.86 10.56
N ILE A 139 0.52 10.74 11.89
CA ILE A 139 0.94 11.83 12.79
C ILE A 139 2.39 12.25 12.57
N TYR A 140 3.25 11.31 12.18
CA TYR A 140 4.67 11.55 11.94
C TYR A 140 4.94 12.14 10.56
N LYS A 141 3.88 12.40 9.78
CA LYS A 141 3.94 12.93 8.41
C LYS A 141 3.38 14.35 8.32
N THR A 142 3.03 14.97 9.45
CA THR A 142 2.39 16.30 9.51
C THR A 142 3.39 17.46 9.73
N ASN A 143 4.68 17.26 9.44
CA ASN A 143 5.72 18.30 9.54
C ASN A 143 6.02 18.91 8.17
#